data_AF-A0A524HMB0-F1
#
_entry.id   AF-A0A524HMB0-F1
#
_cell.length_a   1.000
_cell.length_b   1.000
_cell.length_c   1.000
_cell.angle_alpha   90.00
_cell.angle_beta   90.00
_cell.angle_gamma   90.00
#
_symmetry.space_group_name_H-M   'P 1'
#
loop_
_entity.id
_entity.type
_entity.pdbx_description
1 polymer ?
#
loop_
_entity_poly.entity_id
_entity_poly.type
_entity_poly.pdbx_seq_one_letter_code
_entity_poly.pdbx_strand_id
1 'polypeptide(L)'
;MARHAVSRAGRGENAEPGPRPEVAEFLLHLEKERQVSANTVKAYRRDLEGFSEFMNRHTGGEWTPASVDRLAVRGFLAEMQRR
;
A
#
# COMPACT_ATOMS: atom_id res chain seq x y z
N MET A 1 33.56 -3.27 -36.78
CA MET A 1 32.82 -2.21 -36.06
C MET A 1 31.32 -2.56 -36.11
N ALA A 2 30.89 -3.55 -35.30
CA ALA A 2 29.51 -4.03 -35.27
C ALA A 2 28.66 -3.11 -34.40
N ARG A 3 27.60 -2.55 -34.99
CA ARG A 3 26.69 -1.61 -34.33
C ARG A 3 25.66 -2.39 -33.51
N HIS A 4 25.52 -2.00 -32.25
CA HIS A 4 24.62 -2.57 -31.27
C HIS A 4 23.17 -2.66 -31.77
N ALA A 5 22.60 -3.86 -31.66
CA ALA A 5 21.18 -4.08 -31.68
C ALA A 5 20.57 -3.43 -30.43
N VAL A 6 19.69 -2.45 -30.63
CA VAL A 6 18.83 -1.91 -29.57
C VAL A 6 17.74 -2.95 -29.31
N SER A 7 17.87 -3.66 -28.20
CA SER A 7 16.83 -4.54 -27.68
C SER A 7 15.67 -3.68 -27.14
N ARG A 8 14.53 -3.76 -27.82
CA ARG A 8 13.27 -3.13 -27.39
C ARG A 8 12.66 -3.94 -26.25
N ALA A 9 13.15 -3.75 -25.03
CA ALA A 9 12.45 -4.15 -23.82
C ALA A 9 11.42 -3.05 -23.49
N GLY A 10 10.16 -3.29 -23.82
CA GLY A 10 9.09 -2.31 -23.64
C GLY A 10 7.74 -2.98 -23.58
N ARG A 11 7.52 -3.78 -22.54
CA ARG A 11 6.18 -4.17 -22.07
C ARG A 11 6.29 -4.68 -20.62
N GLY A 12 6.65 -3.80 -19.71
CA GLY A 12 6.31 -3.98 -18.30
C GLY A 12 4.86 -3.55 -18.15
N GLU A 13 3.98 -4.52 -17.94
CA GLU A 13 2.59 -4.32 -17.54
C GLU A 13 2.53 -3.38 -16.33
N ASN A 14 1.51 -2.52 -16.28
CA ASN A 14 1.17 -1.71 -15.12
C ASN A 14 0.89 -2.65 -13.94
N ALA A 15 1.95 -3.05 -13.22
CA ALA A 15 1.82 -3.61 -11.89
C ALA A 15 1.31 -2.46 -11.02
N GLU A 16 0.05 -2.56 -10.59
CA GLU A 16 -0.46 -1.76 -9.47
C GLU A 16 0.64 -1.75 -8.40
N PRO A 17 1.11 -0.56 -7.96
CA PRO A 17 2.15 -0.51 -6.97
C PRO A 17 1.67 -1.32 -5.76
N GLY A 18 2.46 -2.33 -5.38
CA GLY A 18 2.17 -3.14 -4.21
C GLY A 18 2.02 -2.26 -2.95
N PRO A 19 1.59 -2.84 -1.82
CA PRO A 19 1.48 -2.10 -0.57
C PRO A 19 2.79 -1.38 -0.25
N ARG A 20 2.69 -0.28 0.49
CA ARG A 20 3.87 0.40 1.04
C ARG A 20 4.76 -0.63 1.78
N PRO A 21 6.10 -0.50 1.71
CA PRO A 21 7.01 -1.48 2.33
C PRO A 21 6.70 -1.75 3.80
N GLU A 22 6.36 -0.72 4.58
CA GLU A 22 6.05 -0.85 6.01
C GLU A 22 4.76 -1.67 6.25
N VAL A 23 3.79 -1.59 5.32
CA VAL A 23 2.56 -2.40 5.37
C VAL A 23 2.88 -3.85 5.04
N ALA A 24 3.73 -4.11 4.05
CA ALA A 24 4.14 -5.46 3.69
C ALA A 24 4.88 -6.16 4.85
N GLU A 25 5.79 -5.45 5.51
CA GLU A 25 6.54 -5.94 6.68
C GLU A 25 5.61 -6.22 7.86
N PHE A 26 4.67 -5.32 8.15
CA PHE A 26 3.70 -5.52 9.24
C PHE A 26 2.79 -6.74 8.99
N LEU A 27 2.30 -6.93 7.76
CA LEU A 27 1.47 -8.08 7.42
C LEU A 27 2.24 -9.40 7.52
N LEU A 28 3.51 -9.41 7.12
CA LEU A 28 4.39 -10.57 7.28
C LEU A 28 4.59 -10.91 8.76
N HIS A 29 4.85 -9.89 9.60
CA HIS A 29 4.97 -10.06 11.05
C HIS A 29 3.70 -10.65 11.66
N LEU A 30 2.52 -10.15 11.29
CA LEU A 30 1.25 -10.70 11.75
C LEU A 30 1.07 -12.18 11.36
N GLU A 31 1.39 -12.52 10.11
CA GLU A 31 1.26 -13.89 9.62
C GLU A 31 2.20 -14.86 10.36
N LYS A 32 3.47 -14.48 10.53
CA LYS A 32 4.51 -15.39 11.04
C LYS A 32 4.59 -15.43 12.56
N GLU A 33 4.50 -14.28 13.22
CA GLU A 33 4.75 -14.17 14.66
C GLU A 33 3.47 -14.19 15.48
N ARG A 34 2.35 -13.70 14.91
CA ARG A 34 1.06 -13.66 15.61
C ARG A 34 0.11 -14.78 15.19
N GLN A 35 0.49 -15.57 14.18
CA GLN A 35 -0.27 -16.69 13.63
C GLN A 35 -1.76 -16.35 13.36
N VAL A 36 -2.05 -15.10 12.98
CA VAL A 36 -3.42 -14.72 12.61
C VAL A 36 -3.84 -15.43 11.33
N SER A 37 -5.14 -15.68 11.19
CA SER A 37 -5.65 -16.42 10.02
C SER A 37 -5.33 -15.71 8.70
N ALA A 38 -5.17 -16.46 7.61
CA ALA A 38 -4.97 -15.89 6.27
C ALA A 38 -6.09 -14.91 5.86
N ASN A 39 -7.32 -15.17 6.30
CA ASN A 39 -8.46 -14.26 6.07
C ASN A 39 -8.28 -12.93 6.81
N THR A 40 -7.73 -12.96 8.03
CA THR A 40 -7.40 -11.76 8.81
C THR A 40 -6.30 -10.95 8.12
N VAL A 41 -5.23 -11.60 7.67
CA VAL A 41 -4.14 -10.93 6.93
C VAL A 41 -4.68 -10.27 5.66
N LYS A 42 -5.56 -10.95 4.91
CA LYS A 42 -6.19 -10.40 3.71
C LYS A 42 -7.08 -9.19 4.02
N ALA A 43 -7.86 -9.24 5.10
CA ALA A 43 -8.69 -8.11 5.51
C ALA A 43 -7.81 -6.90 5.88
N TYR A 44 -6.80 -7.10 6.71
CA TYR A 44 -5.90 -6.02 7.12
C TYR A 44 -5.11 -5.44 5.96
N ARG A 45 -4.70 -6.26 4.99
CA ARG A 45 -4.10 -5.79 3.75
C ARG A 45 -4.99 -4.79 3.05
N ARG A 46 -6.26 -5.17 2.80
CA ARG A 46 -7.23 -4.31 2.12
C ARG A 46 -7.43 -2.99 2.87
N ASP A 47 -7.54 -3.05 4.19
CA ASP A 47 -7.76 -1.86 5.02
C ASP A 47 -6.54 -0.92 5.00
N LEU A 48 -5.32 -1.46 5.11
CA LEU A 48 -4.08 -0.67 5.12
C LEU A 48 -3.72 -0.11 3.72
N GLU A 49 -4.01 -0.84 2.65
CA GLU A 49 -3.88 -0.35 1.28
C GLU A 49 -4.87 0.80 1.04
N GLY A 50 -6.16 0.61 1.39
CA GLY A 50 -7.17 1.66 1.28
C GLY A 50 -6.86 2.90 2.13
N PHE A 51 -6.31 2.72 3.34
CA PHE A 51 -5.85 3.82 4.19
C PHE A 51 -4.65 4.55 3.56
N SER A 52 -3.68 3.81 3.01
CA SER A 52 -2.50 4.40 2.37
C SER A 52 -2.88 5.23 1.15
N GLU A 53 -3.80 4.73 0.33
CA GLU A 53 -4.37 5.48 -0.80
C GLU A 53 -5.10 6.74 -0.35
N PHE A 54 -5.91 6.65 0.71
CA PHE A 54 -6.56 7.80 1.31
C PHE A 54 -5.54 8.85 1.75
N MET A 55 -4.51 8.45 2.49
CA MET A 55 -3.47 9.36 2.97
C MET A 55 -2.71 10.02 1.83
N ASN A 56 -2.37 9.28 0.77
CA ASN A 56 -1.74 9.86 -0.42
C ASN A 56 -2.59 10.98 -1.04
N ARG A 57 -3.92 10.78 -1.14
CA ARG A 57 -4.83 11.84 -1.64
C ARG A 57 -5.01 12.98 -0.65
N HIS A 58 -5.10 12.65 0.65
CA HIS A 58 -5.44 13.61 1.71
C HIS A 58 -4.29 14.57 2.04
N THR A 59 -3.04 14.10 1.95
CA THR A 59 -1.85 14.91 2.27
C THR A 59 -1.04 15.32 1.04
N GLY A 60 -1.47 14.93 -0.17
CA GLY A 60 -0.70 15.18 -1.40
C GLY A 60 0.51 14.26 -1.57
N GLY A 61 0.53 13.12 -0.89
CA GLY A 61 1.60 12.10 -0.99
C GLY A 61 2.71 12.25 0.05
N GLU A 62 2.71 13.35 0.81
CA GLU A 62 3.70 13.60 1.85
C GLU A 62 3.14 13.15 3.20
N TRP A 63 3.40 11.91 3.59
CA TRP A 63 3.10 11.43 4.94
C TRP A 63 4.03 10.27 5.34
N THR A 64 4.22 10.14 6.65
CA THR A 64 4.91 9.02 7.28
C THR A 64 3.95 8.35 8.26
N PRO A 65 4.17 7.07 8.64
CA PRO A 65 3.35 6.45 9.68
C PRO A 65 3.27 7.27 10.98
N ALA A 66 4.36 7.94 11.34
CA ALA A 66 4.42 8.80 12.53
C ALA A 66 3.65 10.12 12.40
N SER A 67 3.37 10.59 11.17
CA SER A 67 2.58 11.80 10.95
C SER A 67 1.07 11.53 10.94
N VAL A 68 0.65 10.26 11.02
CA VAL A 68 -0.77 9.89 11.09
C VAL A 68 -1.34 10.31 12.45
N ASP A 69 -2.30 11.21 12.43
CA ASP A 69 -3.02 11.64 13.63
C ASP A 69 -4.46 11.14 13.67
N ARG A 70 -5.17 11.47 14.74
CA ARG A 70 -6.57 11.10 14.93
C ARG A 70 -7.52 11.75 13.91
N LEU A 71 -7.19 12.91 13.37
CA LEU A 71 -8.02 13.57 12.35
C LEU A 71 -7.92 12.83 11.02
N ALA A 72 -6.72 12.42 10.63
CA ALA A 72 -6.49 11.58 9.45
C ALA A 72 -7.28 10.26 9.53
N VAL A 73 -7.22 9.57 10.68
CA VAL A 73 -7.99 8.32 10.90
C VAL A 73 -9.50 8.57 10.81
N ARG A 74 -10.01 9.64 11.42
CA ARG A 74 -11.44 9.99 11.31
C ARG A 74 -11.85 10.33 9.89
N GLY A 75 -11.00 11.04 9.14
CA GLY A 75 -11.23 11.38 7.74
C GLY A 75 -11.39 10.13 6.88
N PHE A 76 -10.53 9.13 7.09
CA PHE A 76 -10.62 7.84 6.41
C PHE A 76 -11.92 7.11 6.74
N LEU A 77 -12.28 6.98 8.02
CA LEU A 77 -13.53 6.31 8.42
C LEU A 77 -14.76 7.01 7.85
N ALA A 78 -14.75 8.35 7.80
CA ALA A 78 -15.83 9.11 7.16
C ALA A 78 -15.90 8.84 5.65
N GLU A 79 -14.77 8.64 4.96
CA GLU A 79 -14.77 8.25 3.54
C GLU A 79 -15.30 6.85 3.32
N MET A 80 -14.93 5.89 4.18
CA MET A 80 -15.47 4.52 4.11
C MET A 80 -16.99 4.50 4.27
N GLN A 81 -17.57 5.36 5.10
CA GLN A 81 -19.03 5.46 5.27
C GLN A 81 -19.77 6.05 4.06
N ARG A 82 -19.07 6.77 3.16
CA ARG A 82 -19.68 7.38 1.96
C ARG A 82 -19.68 6.47 0.74
N ARG A 83 -18.99 5.33 0.81
CA ARG A 83 -18.85 4.34 -0.27
C ARG A 83 -19.85 3.21 -0.06
#